data_AF-A0A8T1UFU8-F1
#
_entry.id   AF-A0A8T1UFU8-F1
#
_cell.length_a   1.000
_cell.length_b   1.000
_cell.length_c   1.000
_cell.angle_alpha   90.00
_cell.angle_beta   90.00
_cell.angle_gamma   90.00
#
_symmetry.space_group_name_H-M   'P 1'
#
loop_
_entity.id
_entity.type
_entity.pdbx_description
1 polymer ?
#
loop_
_entity_poly.entity_id
_entity_poly.type
_entity_poly.pdbx_seq_one_letter_code
_entity_poly.pdbx_strand_id
1 'polypeptide(L)'
;MAASWPPLRPVEERAQSFWRQERQSLEDETAERNRLEKEEKTLQSDIESLQRCLTDAKTRLNEESERLRRHSTLEEHRRLKDEEAKQKRLQEVEETMRQAIRLELERELETSRRLVLRSKRRNSFNVAMSEDDREELLDALAGLQTAESVEGLRTQFVVVQEALSDIQRKRWRFVEDACSVVLRQVFKMVTSDEDEAIDYLDSRNFTISTLEGVDLCLQFVEPLIHSTVSITDALDDEQEAASQRGVLVAALLHLFAKVSNTSEMKSRLVADVLMCGVEFHVILATLRFREELIECRRALLPSYESDSEAESDLDSDDDEAMLRETGGFENEDTLWIIEQVAKAWGLAKYRYFLQTSGQEYSFAAWSYRGIGNFVHAMLTDEQRGVHALPAVVLPFSWLFHIAAYAHYMIRSEDHQVITNAMVSFPEANDRSSTLAVLKELVSKVAVTDRFWILRGLIVKCPYGNVAAVLVDFVRSDAVQAWSSSKSTLESPFKMVAISSLLQDTLAQSAERDLVLYADLIASCLSLLRFLYIRDKDNITGIRSKTTDGGIWDVLPRISKRLQLKIEESTSGDSHAGSHSVENDFTHLMILEASLGLTLELCN
;
A
#
# COMPACT_ATOMS: atom_id res chain seq x y z
N MET A 1 56.44 67.54 -70.64
CA MET A 1 56.67 66.55 -71.71
C MET A 1 55.47 65.61 -71.70
N ALA A 2 54.69 65.60 -72.77
CA ALA A 2 53.41 64.88 -72.86
C ALA A 2 53.63 63.36 -72.91
N ALA A 3 52.78 62.61 -72.18
CA ALA A 3 52.78 61.15 -72.21
C ALA A 3 52.36 60.64 -73.60
N SER A 4 53.22 59.81 -74.20
CA SER A 4 52.95 59.14 -75.47
C SER A 4 51.82 58.11 -75.28
N TRP A 5 50.72 58.29 -76.00
CA TRP A 5 49.62 57.33 -76.05
C TRP A 5 50.10 56.00 -76.66
N PRO A 6 49.58 54.84 -76.21
CA PRO A 6 49.97 53.54 -76.76
C PRO A 6 49.58 53.47 -78.25
N PRO A 7 50.36 52.74 -79.09
CA PRO A 7 50.11 52.65 -80.51
C PRO A 7 48.71 52.08 -80.77
N LEU A 8 47.90 52.81 -81.55
CA LEU A 8 46.59 52.35 -81.99
C LEU A 8 46.79 51.10 -82.85
N ARG A 9 46.41 49.92 -82.32
CA ARG A 9 46.40 48.67 -83.12
C ARG A 9 45.53 48.85 -84.37
N PRO A 10 45.89 48.25 -85.51
CA PRO A 10 45.11 48.31 -86.74
C PRO A 10 43.64 47.98 -86.49
N VAL A 11 42.74 48.67 -87.19
CA VAL A 11 41.28 48.53 -86.98
C VAL A 11 40.84 47.09 -87.25
N GLU A 12 41.49 46.38 -88.18
CA GLU A 12 41.19 44.97 -88.45
C GLU A 12 41.50 44.05 -87.26
N GLU A 13 42.58 44.27 -86.51
CA GLU A 13 42.93 43.41 -85.36
C GLU A 13 41.97 43.59 -84.20
N ARG A 14 41.52 44.82 -83.94
CA ARG A 14 40.51 45.11 -82.91
C ARG A 14 39.15 44.52 -83.26
N ALA A 15 38.75 44.59 -84.53
CA ALA A 15 37.52 43.97 -85.01
C ALA A 15 37.60 42.44 -84.86
N GLN A 16 38.71 41.82 -85.21
CA GLN A 16 38.88 40.37 -85.09
C GLN A 16 38.90 39.89 -83.62
N SER A 17 39.52 40.62 -82.70
CA SER A 17 39.48 40.26 -81.28
C SER A 17 38.09 40.43 -80.69
N PHE A 18 37.37 41.49 -81.10
CA PHE A 18 35.98 41.71 -80.68
C PHE A 18 35.07 40.56 -81.15
N TRP A 19 35.12 40.19 -82.43
CA TRP A 19 34.31 39.09 -82.95
C TRP A 19 34.68 37.71 -82.36
N ARG A 20 35.94 37.50 -81.96
CA ARG A 20 36.33 36.28 -81.22
C ARG A 20 35.73 36.26 -79.82
N GLN A 21 35.78 37.38 -79.11
CA GLN A 21 35.20 37.49 -77.77
C GLN A 21 33.67 37.38 -77.81
N GLU A 22 33.02 38.02 -78.79
CA GLU A 22 31.56 37.91 -79.01
C GLU A 22 31.14 36.47 -79.31
N ARG A 23 31.90 35.78 -80.17
CA ARG A 23 31.66 34.36 -80.48
C ARG A 23 31.81 33.49 -79.24
N GLN A 24 32.85 33.72 -78.44
CA GLN A 24 33.08 32.97 -77.20
C GLN A 24 31.98 33.22 -76.16
N SER A 25 31.51 34.46 -76.02
CA SER A 25 30.38 34.81 -75.16
C SER A 25 29.09 34.11 -75.59
N LEU A 26 28.81 34.05 -76.90
CA LEU A 26 27.66 33.32 -77.43
C LEU A 26 27.78 31.80 -77.21
N GLU A 27 28.98 31.24 -77.36
CA GLU A 27 29.23 29.82 -77.07
C GLU A 27 28.98 29.51 -75.58
N ASP A 28 29.46 30.35 -74.67
CA ASP A 28 29.23 30.21 -73.23
C ASP A 28 27.74 30.34 -72.85
N GLU A 29 27.02 31.31 -73.42
CA GLU A 29 25.58 31.47 -73.21
C GLU A 29 24.77 30.27 -73.73
N THR A 30 25.16 29.70 -74.88
CA THR A 30 24.50 28.49 -75.39
C THR A 30 24.80 27.27 -74.54
N ALA A 31 26.01 27.14 -73.98
CA ALA A 31 26.37 26.08 -73.07
C ALA A 31 25.57 26.17 -71.76
N GLU A 32 25.43 27.37 -71.20
CA GLU A 32 24.64 27.59 -69.98
C GLU A 32 23.14 27.35 -70.21
N ARG A 33 22.60 27.77 -71.35
CA ARG A 33 21.21 27.45 -71.73
C ARG A 33 20.97 25.95 -71.82
N ASN A 34 21.89 25.20 -72.43
CA ASN A 34 21.80 23.75 -72.54
C ASN A 34 21.91 23.06 -71.17
N ARG A 35 22.67 23.64 -70.23
CA ARG A 35 22.76 23.15 -68.86
C ARG A 35 21.44 23.36 -68.12
N LEU A 36 20.89 24.56 -68.18
CA LEU A 36 19.61 24.90 -67.55
C LEU A 36 18.46 24.04 -68.10
N GLU A 37 18.44 23.76 -69.41
CA GLU A 37 17.42 22.87 -70.00
C GLU A 37 17.53 21.43 -69.49
N LYS A 38 18.73 20.94 -69.19
CA LYS A 38 18.92 19.62 -68.56
C LYS A 38 18.44 19.62 -67.12
N GLU A 39 18.79 20.66 -66.35
CA GLU A 39 18.35 20.81 -64.96
C GLU A 39 16.81 20.92 -64.86
N GLU A 40 16.17 21.64 -65.79
CA GLU A 40 14.72 21.73 -65.89
C GLU A 40 14.07 20.36 -66.14
N LYS A 41 14.61 19.56 -67.08
CA LYS A 41 14.12 18.20 -67.34
C LYS A 41 14.28 17.27 -66.14
N THR A 42 15.38 17.38 -65.40
CA THR A 42 15.57 16.59 -64.17
C THR A 42 14.56 16.99 -63.09
N LEU A 43 14.34 18.28 -62.88
CA LEU A 43 13.38 18.76 -61.89
C LEU A 43 11.94 18.37 -62.25
N GLN A 44 11.57 18.39 -63.54
CA GLN A 44 10.26 17.90 -63.99
C GLN A 44 10.07 16.41 -63.67
N SER A 45 11.09 15.58 -63.94
CA SER A 45 11.06 14.15 -63.59
C SER A 45 10.93 13.92 -62.08
N ASP A 46 11.63 14.69 -61.26
CA ASP A 46 11.56 14.59 -59.80
C ASP A 46 10.18 15.00 -59.27
N ILE A 47 9.58 16.06 -59.82
CA ILE A 47 8.21 16.47 -59.50
C ILE A 47 7.21 15.37 -59.83
N GLU A 48 7.31 14.74 -61.00
CA GLU A 48 6.43 13.61 -61.38
C GLU A 48 6.61 12.40 -60.46
N SER A 49 7.84 12.13 -60.01
CA SER A 49 8.12 11.05 -59.06
C SER A 49 7.51 11.36 -57.69
N LEU A 50 7.68 12.58 -57.20
CA LEU A 50 7.11 13.03 -55.93
C LEU A 50 5.58 13.01 -55.94
N GLN A 51 4.96 13.40 -57.06
CA GLN A 51 3.51 13.32 -57.23
C GLN A 51 3.01 11.87 -57.14
N ARG A 52 3.72 10.91 -57.75
CA ARG A 52 3.41 9.48 -57.63
C ARG A 52 3.57 8.97 -56.19
N CYS A 53 4.65 9.33 -55.51
CA CYS A 53 4.83 8.96 -54.10
C CYS A 53 3.71 9.52 -53.20
N LEU A 54 3.26 10.75 -53.48
CA LEU A 54 2.17 11.38 -52.72
C LEU A 54 0.82 10.72 -52.98
N THR A 55 0.53 10.27 -54.20
CA THR A 55 -0.69 9.50 -54.48
C THR A 55 -0.67 8.14 -53.78
N ASP A 56 0.47 7.46 -53.75
CA ASP A 56 0.64 6.17 -53.06
C ASP A 56 0.51 6.34 -51.53
N ALA A 57 1.04 7.42 -50.97
CA ALA A 57 0.86 7.72 -49.55
C ALA A 57 -0.60 7.98 -49.18
N LYS A 58 -1.34 8.72 -50.03
CA LYS A 58 -2.77 8.98 -49.82
C LYS A 58 -3.63 7.72 -49.89
N THR A 59 -3.33 6.80 -50.81
CA THR A 59 -4.06 5.53 -50.92
C THR A 59 -3.82 4.65 -49.69
N ARG A 60 -2.57 4.53 -49.22
CA ARG A 60 -2.24 3.80 -47.98
C ARG A 60 -2.95 4.37 -46.76
N LEU A 61 -2.95 5.69 -46.60
CA LEU A 61 -3.68 6.35 -45.51
C LEU A 61 -5.18 6.03 -45.56
N ASN A 62 -5.78 6.05 -46.75
CA ASN A 62 -7.19 5.73 -46.91
C ASN A 62 -7.49 4.27 -46.56
N GLU A 63 -6.66 3.32 -47.01
CA GLU A 63 -6.78 1.89 -46.66
C GLU A 63 -6.63 1.65 -45.15
N GLU A 64 -5.70 2.33 -44.48
CA GLU A 64 -5.51 2.24 -43.04
C GLU A 64 -6.70 2.81 -42.27
N SER A 65 -7.25 3.94 -42.73
CA SER A 65 -8.46 4.55 -42.16
C SER A 65 -9.68 3.63 -42.28
N GLU A 66 -9.82 2.91 -43.40
CA GLU A 66 -10.87 1.91 -43.57
C GLU A 66 -10.66 0.68 -42.67
N ARG A 67 -9.42 0.22 -42.51
CA ARG A 67 -9.11 -0.89 -41.59
C ARG A 67 -9.45 -0.53 -40.16
N LEU A 68 -9.13 0.68 -39.71
CA LEU A 68 -9.46 1.18 -38.38
C LEU A 68 -10.98 1.24 -38.16
N ARG A 69 -11.75 1.75 -39.15
CA ARG A 69 -13.21 1.74 -39.08
C ARG A 69 -13.78 0.34 -38.97
N ARG A 70 -13.28 -0.62 -39.78
CA ARG A 70 -13.72 -2.02 -39.72
C ARG A 70 -13.37 -2.67 -38.37
N HIS A 71 -12.19 -2.38 -37.82
CA HIS A 71 -11.79 -2.87 -36.50
C HIS A 71 -12.75 -2.40 -35.41
N SER A 72 -13.09 -1.10 -35.38
CA SER A 72 -14.05 -0.54 -34.42
C SER A 72 -15.40 -1.25 -34.49
N THR A 73 -15.95 -1.44 -35.70
CA THR A 73 -17.26 -2.13 -35.86
C THR A 73 -17.22 -3.61 -35.45
N LEU A 74 -16.10 -4.30 -35.68
CA LEU A 74 -15.93 -5.70 -35.27
C LEU A 74 -15.78 -5.82 -33.76
N GLU A 75 -15.09 -4.89 -33.13
CA GLU A 75 -14.90 -4.86 -31.69
C GLU A 75 -16.20 -4.54 -30.95
N GLU A 76 -16.99 -3.60 -31.46
CA GLU A 76 -18.36 -3.33 -30.97
C GLU A 76 -19.25 -4.58 -31.08
N HIS A 77 -19.24 -5.26 -32.24
CA HIS A 77 -20.01 -6.49 -32.41
C HIS A 77 -19.52 -7.61 -31.48
N ARG A 78 -18.22 -7.72 -31.21
CA ARG A 78 -17.68 -8.68 -30.24
C ARG A 78 -18.18 -8.35 -28.83
N ARG A 79 -18.11 -7.07 -28.42
CA ARG A 79 -18.61 -6.62 -27.11
C ARG A 79 -20.09 -6.93 -26.93
N LEU A 80 -20.93 -6.60 -27.91
CA LEU A 80 -22.37 -6.90 -27.85
C LEU A 80 -22.66 -8.41 -27.71
N LYS A 81 -21.91 -9.26 -28.41
CA LYS A 81 -22.05 -10.71 -28.30
C LYS A 81 -21.61 -11.25 -26.93
N ASP A 82 -20.53 -10.68 -26.37
CA ASP A 82 -20.07 -11.03 -25.03
C ASP A 82 -21.07 -10.56 -23.96
N GLU A 83 -21.70 -9.39 -24.14
CA GLU A 83 -22.79 -8.86 -23.31
C GLU A 83 -24.00 -9.79 -23.34
N GLU A 84 -24.43 -10.23 -24.52
CA GLU A 84 -25.55 -11.17 -24.70
C GLU A 84 -25.26 -12.52 -24.05
N ALA A 85 -24.03 -13.03 -24.18
CA ALA A 85 -23.60 -14.27 -23.54
C ALA A 85 -23.57 -14.15 -22.00
N LYS A 86 -23.15 -12.99 -21.47
CA LYS A 86 -23.20 -12.70 -20.03
C LYS A 86 -24.63 -12.64 -19.53
N GLN A 87 -25.53 -11.94 -20.23
CA GLN A 87 -26.94 -11.85 -19.85
C GLN A 87 -27.61 -13.23 -19.85
N LYS A 88 -27.31 -14.08 -20.84
CA LYS A 88 -27.83 -15.45 -20.87
C LYS A 88 -27.35 -16.30 -19.69
N ARG A 89 -26.06 -16.21 -19.33
CA ARG A 89 -25.52 -16.90 -18.14
C ARG A 89 -26.15 -16.39 -16.84
N LEU A 90 -26.36 -15.08 -16.74
CA LEU A 90 -27.06 -14.48 -15.60
C LEU A 90 -28.49 -15.01 -15.46
N GLN A 91 -29.23 -15.11 -16.57
CA GLN A 91 -30.57 -15.71 -16.56
C GLN A 91 -30.55 -17.19 -16.15
N GLU A 92 -29.59 -17.97 -16.67
CA GLU A 92 -29.42 -19.38 -16.26
C GLU A 92 -29.11 -19.51 -14.76
N VAL A 93 -28.20 -18.67 -14.23
CA VAL A 93 -27.86 -18.64 -12.80
C VAL A 93 -29.07 -18.22 -11.97
N GLU A 94 -29.79 -17.17 -12.36
CA GLU A 94 -30.99 -16.71 -11.67
C GLU A 94 -32.07 -17.80 -11.63
N GLU A 95 -32.29 -18.54 -12.72
CA GLU A 95 -33.20 -19.67 -12.77
C GLU A 95 -32.75 -20.80 -11.83
N THR A 96 -31.45 -21.15 -11.82
CA THR A 96 -30.92 -22.16 -10.90
C THR A 96 -31.02 -21.73 -9.43
N MET A 97 -30.76 -20.47 -9.13
CA MET A 97 -30.84 -19.90 -7.79
C MET A 97 -32.28 -19.86 -7.31
N ARG A 98 -33.24 -19.45 -8.15
CA ARG A 98 -34.68 -19.52 -7.84
C ARG A 98 -35.14 -20.95 -7.56
N GLN A 99 -34.61 -21.93 -8.28
CA GLN A 99 -34.90 -23.35 -8.00
C GLN A 99 -34.26 -23.81 -6.68
N ALA A 100 -33.02 -23.41 -6.40
CA ALA A 100 -32.33 -23.74 -5.15
C ALA A 100 -33.02 -23.11 -3.94
N ILE A 101 -33.38 -21.83 -4.00
CA ILE A 101 -34.15 -21.11 -2.97
C ILE A 101 -35.51 -21.80 -2.76
N ARG A 102 -36.21 -22.20 -3.83
CA ARG A 102 -37.48 -22.94 -3.67
C ARG A 102 -37.26 -24.26 -2.94
N LEU A 103 -36.24 -25.03 -3.30
CA LEU A 103 -35.92 -26.30 -2.64
C LEU A 103 -35.48 -26.11 -1.18
N GLU A 104 -34.75 -25.04 -0.89
CA GLU A 104 -34.30 -24.74 0.46
C GLU A 104 -35.45 -24.23 1.33
N LEU A 105 -36.33 -23.36 0.80
CA LEU A 105 -37.58 -22.97 1.47
C LEU A 105 -38.49 -24.18 1.73
N GLU A 106 -38.57 -25.14 0.79
CA GLU A 106 -39.29 -26.40 1.01
C GLU A 106 -38.64 -27.24 2.13
N ARG A 107 -37.30 -27.29 2.19
CA ARG A 107 -36.57 -27.92 3.29
C ARG A 107 -36.77 -27.19 4.61
N GLU A 108 -36.73 -25.87 4.63
CA GLU A 108 -36.95 -25.05 5.82
C GLU A 108 -38.38 -25.15 6.33
N LEU A 109 -39.38 -25.23 5.45
CA LEU A 109 -40.76 -25.48 5.83
C LEU A 109 -40.91 -26.89 6.41
N GLU A 110 -40.21 -27.88 5.85
CA GLU A 110 -40.21 -29.26 6.37
C GLU A 110 -39.45 -29.38 7.70
N THR A 111 -38.31 -28.70 7.87
CA THR A 111 -37.58 -28.63 9.14
C THR A 111 -38.36 -27.83 10.17
N SER A 112 -39.03 -26.74 9.80
CA SER A 112 -39.92 -25.96 10.66
C SER A 112 -41.12 -26.78 11.10
N ARG A 113 -41.73 -27.58 10.21
CA ARG A 113 -42.78 -28.55 10.59
C ARG A 113 -42.26 -29.58 11.59
N ARG A 114 -41.05 -30.11 11.38
CA ARG A 114 -40.39 -31.05 12.31
C ARG A 114 -40.01 -30.38 13.63
N LEU A 115 -39.61 -29.11 13.60
CA LEU A 115 -39.28 -28.29 14.77
C LEU A 115 -40.53 -27.88 15.53
N VAL A 116 -41.66 -27.63 14.87
CA VAL A 116 -42.96 -27.41 15.52
C VAL A 116 -43.46 -28.71 16.15
N LEU A 117 -43.29 -29.86 15.49
CA LEU A 117 -43.59 -31.17 16.09
C LEU A 117 -42.65 -31.49 17.27
N ARG A 118 -41.36 -31.14 17.17
CA ARG A 118 -40.39 -31.22 18.27
C ARG A 118 -40.67 -30.20 19.36
N SER A 119 -41.09 -28.98 19.04
CA SER A 119 -41.46 -27.90 19.96
C SER A 119 -42.77 -28.21 20.68
N LYS A 120 -43.72 -28.91 20.04
CA LYS A 120 -44.88 -29.49 20.73
C LYS A 120 -44.46 -30.59 21.73
N ARG A 121 -43.31 -31.24 21.52
CA ARG A 121 -42.64 -32.15 22.47
C ARG A 121 -41.61 -31.46 23.40
N ARG A 122 -41.13 -30.26 23.06
CA ARG A 122 -40.13 -29.46 23.80
C ARG A 122 -40.76 -28.33 24.61
N ASN A 123 -42.00 -27.93 24.36
CA ASN A 123 -42.77 -27.04 25.23
C ASN A 123 -43.18 -27.76 26.52
N SER A 124 -42.97 -29.08 26.63
CA SER A 124 -42.91 -29.79 27.90
C SER A 124 -41.49 -29.87 28.50
N PHE A 125 -40.49 -29.21 27.90
CA PHE A 125 -39.05 -29.33 28.22
C PHE A 125 -38.23 -28.01 28.12
N ASN A 126 -38.81 -26.89 27.67
CA ASN A 126 -38.16 -25.59 27.45
C ASN A 126 -38.55 -24.54 28.52
N VAL A 127 -38.93 -24.97 29.72
CA VAL A 127 -38.99 -24.09 30.90
C VAL A 127 -37.67 -24.26 31.64
N ALA A 128 -36.62 -23.56 31.18
CA ALA A 128 -35.31 -23.50 31.86
C ALA A 128 -34.49 -22.27 31.39
N MET A 129 -35.13 -21.10 31.33
CA MET A 129 -34.48 -19.78 31.34
C MET A 129 -35.46 -18.88 32.09
N SER A 130 -35.03 -18.26 33.18
CA SER A 130 -35.83 -17.21 33.80
C SER A 130 -35.71 -15.98 32.90
N GLU A 131 -36.83 -15.32 32.57
CA GLU A 131 -36.76 -14.01 31.89
C GLU A 131 -36.04 -12.97 32.78
N ASP A 132 -36.05 -13.20 34.10
CA ASP A 132 -35.49 -12.33 35.13
C ASP A 132 -33.95 -12.15 34.99
N ASP A 133 -33.18 -13.23 34.75
CA ASP A 133 -31.70 -13.17 34.73
C ASP A 133 -31.15 -12.30 33.57
N ARG A 134 -31.88 -12.25 32.45
CA ARG A 134 -31.50 -11.43 31.30
C ARG A 134 -31.84 -9.96 31.52
N GLU A 135 -32.97 -9.69 32.17
CA GLU A 135 -33.40 -8.34 32.53
C GLU A 135 -32.43 -7.73 33.55
N GLU A 136 -32.01 -8.50 34.54
CA GLU A 136 -31.02 -8.10 35.55
C GLU A 136 -29.66 -7.71 34.92
N LEU A 137 -29.16 -8.49 33.96
CA LEU A 137 -27.93 -8.15 33.25
C LEU A 137 -28.06 -6.84 32.44
N LEU A 138 -29.18 -6.64 31.74
CA LEU A 138 -29.38 -5.43 30.94
C LEU A 138 -29.50 -4.19 31.83
N ASP A 139 -30.17 -4.30 32.97
CA ASP A 139 -30.28 -3.24 33.96
C ASP A 139 -28.91 -2.91 34.57
N ALA A 140 -28.10 -3.92 34.88
CA ALA A 140 -26.73 -3.71 35.38
C ALA A 140 -25.82 -3.04 34.33
N LEU A 141 -25.95 -3.42 33.04
CA LEU A 141 -25.23 -2.77 31.94
C LEU A 141 -25.67 -1.31 31.73
N ALA A 142 -26.97 -1.01 31.88
CA ALA A 142 -27.47 0.37 31.86
C ALA A 142 -26.96 1.16 33.09
N GLY A 143 -26.88 0.51 34.25
CA GLY A 143 -26.24 1.04 35.46
C GLY A 143 -24.77 1.40 35.25
N LEU A 144 -24.01 0.57 34.52
CA LEU A 144 -22.62 0.88 34.15
C LEU A 144 -22.50 2.12 33.27
N GLN A 145 -23.37 2.26 32.26
CA GLN A 145 -23.34 3.41 31.33
C GLN A 145 -23.67 4.73 32.04
N THR A 146 -24.45 4.67 33.10
CA THR A 146 -24.88 5.83 33.91
C THR A 146 -23.98 6.09 35.12
N ALA A 147 -22.99 5.23 35.39
CA ALA A 147 -22.09 5.39 36.52
C ALA A 147 -21.18 6.61 36.33
N GLU A 148 -21.27 7.56 37.27
CA GLU A 148 -20.47 8.81 37.28
C GLU A 148 -19.19 8.70 38.14
N SER A 149 -18.89 7.55 38.73
CA SER A 149 -17.72 7.36 39.60
C SER A 149 -17.11 5.96 39.52
N VAL A 150 -15.83 5.83 39.85
CA VAL A 150 -15.11 4.54 39.90
C VAL A 150 -15.75 3.57 40.89
N GLU A 151 -16.21 4.05 42.05
CA GLU A 151 -16.87 3.19 43.04
C GLU A 151 -18.25 2.71 42.54
N GLY A 152 -18.96 3.56 41.79
CA GLY A 152 -20.18 3.18 41.08
C GLY A 152 -19.92 2.08 40.05
N LEU A 153 -18.84 2.18 39.27
CA LEU A 153 -18.43 1.14 38.33
C LEU A 153 -18.09 -0.17 39.05
N ARG A 154 -17.29 -0.14 40.11
CA ARG A 154 -16.94 -1.33 40.89
C ARG A 154 -18.15 -2.05 41.47
N THR A 155 -19.13 -1.29 41.95
CA THR A 155 -20.38 -1.87 42.46
C THR A 155 -21.12 -2.61 41.36
N GLN A 156 -21.22 -2.01 40.17
CA GLN A 156 -21.88 -2.64 39.03
C GLN A 156 -21.08 -3.81 38.44
N PHE A 157 -19.75 -3.81 38.55
CA PHE A 157 -18.93 -4.96 38.13
C PHE A 157 -19.33 -6.25 38.83
N VAL A 158 -19.58 -6.19 40.14
CA VAL A 158 -19.98 -7.37 40.92
C VAL A 158 -21.35 -7.89 40.44
N VAL A 159 -22.32 -6.98 40.24
CA VAL A 159 -23.68 -7.35 39.78
C VAL A 159 -23.62 -7.99 38.39
N VAL A 160 -22.85 -7.41 37.46
CA VAL A 160 -22.68 -7.97 36.11
C VAL A 160 -21.97 -9.32 36.17
N GLN A 161 -20.95 -9.50 37.02
CA GLN A 161 -20.24 -10.77 37.16
C GLN A 161 -21.15 -11.88 37.70
N GLU A 162 -22.00 -11.56 38.68
CA GLU A 162 -22.99 -12.49 39.24
C GLU A 162 -24.01 -12.90 38.18
N ALA A 163 -24.64 -11.94 37.50
CA ALA A 163 -25.58 -12.21 36.42
C ALA A 163 -24.96 -13.02 35.27
N LEU A 164 -23.70 -12.75 34.90
CA LEU A 164 -22.97 -13.53 33.89
C LEU A 164 -22.64 -14.95 34.35
N SER A 165 -22.58 -15.23 35.65
CA SER A 165 -22.29 -16.56 36.19
C SER A 165 -23.49 -17.51 36.06
N ASP A 166 -24.71 -16.96 36.08
CA ASP A 166 -25.95 -17.73 35.94
C ASP A 166 -26.28 -18.08 34.47
N ILE A 167 -25.67 -17.38 33.51
CA ILE A 167 -25.88 -17.61 32.09
C ILE A 167 -25.09 -18.85 31.61
N GLN A 168 -25.81 -19.92 31.28
CA GLN A 168 -25.19 -21.17 30.82
C GLN A 168 -25.06 -21.31 29.29
N ARG A 169 -25.84 -20.56 28.49
CA ARG A 169 -25.92 -20.77 27.04
C ARG A 169 -25.59 -19.50 26.27
N LYS A 170 -24.70 -19.60 25.26
CA LYS A 170 -24.21 -18.44 24.48
C LYS A 170 -23.65 -17.33 25.37
N ARG A 171 -23.07 -17.71 26.51
CA ARG A 171 -22.53 -16.81 27.53
C ARG A 171 -21.46 -15.89 26.95
N TRP A 172 -20.67 -16.36 25.97
CA TRP A 172 -19.64 -15.55 25.32
C TRP A 172 -20.17 -14.21 24.74
N ARG A 173 -21.41 -14.16 24.24
CA ARG A 173 -22.00 -12.92 23.70
C ARG A 173 -22.25 -11.89 24.80
N PHE A 174 -22.74 -12.36 25.94
CA PHE A 174 -22.99 -11.49 27.09
C PHE A 174 -21.69 -11.02 27.73
N VAL A 175 -20.67 -11.88 27.76
CA VAL A 175 -19.31 -11.50 28.17
C VAL A 175 -18.72 -10.45 27.24
N GLU A 176 -18.92 -10.60 25.92
CA GLU A 176 -18.49 -9.63 24.92
C GLU A 176 -19.16 -8.27 25.12
N ASP A 177 -20.49 -8.24 25.23
CA ASP A 177 -21.26 -7.03 25.48
C ASP A 177 -20.80 -6.34 26.79
N ALA A 178 -20.61 -7.12 27.85
CA ALA A 178 -20.16 -6.59 29.14
C ALA A 178 -18.74 -6.01 29.08
N CYS A 179 -17.79 -6.74 28.50
CA CYS A 179 -16.43 -6.23 28.27
C CYS A 179 -16.45 -4.96 27.42
N SER A 180 -17.30 -4.92 26.38
CA SER A 180 -17.41 -3.78 25.47
C SER A 180 -17.90 -2.52 26.19
N VAL A 181 -18.96 -2.65 27.01
CA VAL A 181 -19.50 -1.56 27.82
C VAL A 181 -18.49 -1.08 28.86
N VAL A 182 -17.85 -2.01 29.59
CA VAL A 182 -16.86 -1.66 30.62
C VAL A 182 -15.66 -0.94 30.01
N LEU A 183 -15.06 -1.48 28.96
CA LEU A 183 -13.93 -0.85 28.29
C LEU A 183 -14.30 0.56 27.79
N ARG A 184 -15.45 0.71 27.14
CA ARG A 184 -15.91 2.00 26.64
C ARG A 184 -16.11 3.01 27.78
N GLN A 185 -16.77 2.62 28.86
CA GLN A 185 -17.09 3.52 29.96
C GLN A 185 -15.85 3.89 30.77
N VAL A 186 -14.95 2.95 31.04
CA VAL A 186 -13.70 3.21 31.75
C VAL A 186 -12.80 4.13 30.93
N PHE A 187 -12.60 3.85 29.64
CA PHE A 187 -11.75 4.70 28.79
C PHE A 187 -12.40 6.05 28.43
N LYS A 188 -13.71 6.24 28.61
CA LYS A 188 -14.35 7.56 28.58
C LYS A 188 -13.94 8.44 29.77
N MET A 189 -13.59 7.83 30.91
CA MET A 189 -13.11 8.53 32.11
C MET A 189 -11.59 8.76 32.11
N VAL A 190 -10.86 8.18 31.13
CA VAL A 190 -9.41 8.34 31.03
C VAL A 190 -9.10 9.66 30.33
N THR A 191 -8.24 10.49 30.93
CA THR A 191 -7.64 11.63 30.21
C THR A 191 -6.60 11.12 29.24
N SER A 192 -6.72 11.48 27.97
CA SER A 192 -5.65 11.26 27.01
C SER A 192 -4.54 12.30 27.26
N ASP A 193 -3.28 11.89 27.20
CA ASP A 193 -2.14 12.82 27.24
C ASP A 193 -2.05 13.69 25.96
N GLU A 194 -2.98 13.52 25.00
CA GLU A 194 -3.01 14.19 23.69
C GLU A 194 -4.12 15.27 23.59
N ASP A 195 -5.07 15.33 24.53
CA ASP A 195 -6.22 16.26 24.51
C ASP A 195 -5.95 17.60 25.25
N GLU A 196 -4.78 18.22 25.08
CA GLU A 196 -4.57 19.62 25.51
C GLU A 196 -5.16 20.67 24.54
N ALA A 197 -5.83 20.25 23.47
CA ALA A 197 -6.42 21.17 22.51
C ALA A 197 -7.78 20.67 21.98
N ILE A 198 -8.85 20.93 22.73
CA ILE A 198 -10.12 21.50 22.24
C ILE A 198 -11.04 21.62 23.47
N ASP A 199 -11.15 22.85 23.96
CA ASP A 199 -12.02 23.25 25.05
C ASP A 199 -13.45 23.40 24.49
N TYR A 200 -14.24 22.33 24.53
CA TYR A 200 -15.70 22.43 24.50
C TYR A 200 -16.26 21.95 25.82
N LEU A 201 -16.63 22.94 26.64
CA LEU A 201 -17.55 22.88 27.75
C LEU A 201 -18.66 21.84 27.51
N ASP A 202 -18.53 20.69 28.16
CA ASP A 202 -19.67 20.16 28.91
C ASP A 202 -19.22 19.63 30.27
N SER A 203 -19.94 20.08 31.28
CA SER A 203 -19.58 19.99 32.68
C SER A 203 -19.58 18.55 33.21
N ARG A 204 -18.62 18.27 34.11
CA ARG A 204 -18.43 17.07 34.96
C ARG A 204 -17.70 15.94 34.27
N ASN A 205 -16.44 15.67 34.65
CA ASN A 205 -15.90 14.30 34.62
C ASN A 205 -14.76 14.18 35.64
N PHE A 206 -14.89 13.21 36.54
CA PHE A 206 -13.77 12.66 37.28
C PHE A 206 -12.84 11.96 36.28
N THR A 207 -11.56 12.30 36.28
CA THR A 207 -10.59 11.78 35.31
C THR A 207 -9.59 10.85 35.98
N ILE A 208 -9.26 9.74 35.30
CA ILE A 208 -8.27 8.77 35.74
C ILE A 208 -7.14 8.65 34.71
N SER A 209 -5.96 8.22 35.16
CA SER A 209 -4.86 7.93 34.25
C SER A 209 -5.13 6.69 33.40
N THR A 210 -4.44 6.56 32.25
CA THR A 210 -4.55 5.37 31.39
C THR A 210 -4.21 4.07 32.15
N LEU A 211 -3.21 4.10 33.05
CA LEU A 211 -2.83 2.95 33.86
C LEU A 211 -3.90 2.56 34.89
N GLU A 212 -4.51 3.55 35.55
CA GLU A 212 -5.64 3.31 36.45
C GLU A 212 -6.86 2.78 35.70
N GLY A 213 -7.10 3.27 34.47
CA GLY A 213 -8.14 2.73 33.59
C GLY A 213 -7.91 1.25 33.24
N VAL A 214 -6.67 0.88 32.90
CA VAL A 214 -6.31 -0.53 32.65
C VAL A 214 -6.48 -1.38 33.90
N ASP A 215 -6.00 -0.93 35.06
CA ASP A 215 -6.17 -1.65 36.32
C ASP A 215 -7.65 -1.85 36.67
N LEU A 216 -8.47 -0.81 36.48
CA LEU A 216 -9.92 -0.89 36.71
C LEU A 216 -10.61 -1.89 35.78
N CYS A 217 -10.20 -1.97 34.51
CA CYS A 217 -10.70 -2.98 33.59
C CYS A 217 -10.26 -4.40 34.00
N LEU A 218 -9.03 -4.56 34.50
CA LEU A 218 -8.55 -5.86 34.99
C LEU A 218 -9.32 -6.34 36.22
N GLN A 219 -9.73 -5.44 37.12
CA GLN A 219 -10.61 -5.78 38.25
C GLN A 219 -11.95 -6.40 37.78
N PHE A 220 -12.43 -6.02 36.60
CA PHE A 220 -13.61 -6.63 35.99
C PHE A 220 -13.30 -7.94 35.24
N VAL A 221 -12.20 -7.98 34.47
CA VAL A 221 -11.88 -9.09 33.56
C VAL A 221 -11.28 -10.30 34.29
N GLU A 222 -10.41 -10.11 35.29
CA GLU A 222 -9.72 -11.22 35.98
C GLU A 222 -10.68 -12.24 36.62
N PRO A 223 -11.75 -11.83 37.34
CA PRO A 223 -12.73 -12.78 37.85
C PRO A 223 -13.44 -13.58 36.74
N LEU A 224 -13.66 -12.95 35.57
CA LEU A 224 -14.24 -13.62 34.41
C LEU A 224 -13.29 -14.65 33.80
N ILE A 225 -11.98 -14.42 33.84
CA ILE A 225 -10.97 -15.41 33.43
C ILE A 225 -11.08 -16.65 34.32
N HIS A 226 -11.03 -16.48 35.64
CA HIS A 226 -11.12 -17.59 36.59
C HIS A 226 -12.44 -18.36 36.46
N SER A 227 -13.56 -17.64 36.34
CA SER A 227 -14.88 -18.22 36.10
C SER A 227 -14.92 -19.02 34.80
N THR A 228 -14.38 -18.45 33.71
CA THR A 228 -14.37 -19.11 32.40
C THR A 228 -13.50 -20.35 32.41
N VAL A 229 -12.29 -20.31 32.99
CA VAL A 229 -11.44 -21.51 33.12
C VAL A 229 -12.19 -22.64 33.84
N SER A 230 -12.81 -22.34 34.99
CA SER A 230 -13.60 -23.31 35.76
C SER A 230 -14.80 -23.87 34.99
N ILE A 231 -15.57 -23.01 34.30
CA ILE A 231 -16.76 -23.41 33.55
C ILE A 231 -16.38 -24.22 32.30
N THR A 232 -15.31 -23.83 31.60
CA THR A 232 -14.92 -24.48 30.34
C THR A 232 -14.49 -25.93 30.51
N ASP A 233 -13.94 -26.30 31.67
CA ASP A 233 -13.62 -27.70 31.97
C ASP A 233 -14.88 -28.57 32.20
N ALA A 234 -16.02 -27.93 32.46
CA ALA A 234 -17.33 -28.57 32.67
C ALA A 234 -18.29 -28.46 31.47
N LEU A 235 -17.93 -27.71 30.42
CA LEU A 235 -18.76 -27.54 29.22
C LEU A 235 -18.49 -28.65 28.20
N ASP A 236 -19.55 -29.31 27.75
CA ASP A 236 -19.48 -30.26 26.62
C ASP A 236 -19.34 -29.55 25.26
N ASP A 237 -19.70 -28.27 25.16
CA ASP A 237 -19.61 -27.47 23.94
C ASP A 237 -18.23 -26.80 23.83
N GLU A 238 -17.32 -27.46 23.11
CA GLU A 238 -15.97 -26.95 22.85
C GLU A 238 -15.96 -25.58 22.14
N GLN A 239 -16.98 -25.28 21.32
CA GLN A 239 -17.04 -24.03 20.57
C GLN A 239 -17.47 -22.87 21.46
N GLU A 240 -18.42 -23.10 22.36
CA GLU A 240 -18.81 -22.15 23.40
C GLU A 240 -17.61 -21.82 24.30
N ALA A 241 -16.88 -22.86 24.74
CA ALA A 241 -15.69 -22.70 25.55
C ALA A 241 -14.58 -21.90 24.83
N ALA A 242 -14.30 -22.23 23.57
CA ALA A 242 -13.32 -21.51 22.76
C ALA A 242 -13.71 -20.05 22.50
N SER A 243 -15.00 -19.76 22.30
CA SER A 243 -15.50 -18.40 22.10
C SER A 243 -15.38 -17.55 23.37
N GLN A 244 -15.72 -18.09 24.54
CA GLN A 244 -15.56 -17.35 25.81
C GLN A 244 -14.09 -16.99 26.06
N ARG A 245 -13.17 -17.94 25.85
CA ARG A 245 -11.72 -17.69 25.95
C ARG A 245 -11.26 -16.64 24.92
N GLY A 246 -11.78 -16.70 23.70
CA GLY A 246 -11.49 -15.75 22.63
C GLY A 246 -11.87 -14.31 22.97
N VAL A 247 -13.07 -14.10 23.53
CA VAL A 247 -13.55 -12.76 23.95
C VAL A 247 -12.63 -12.16 25.00
N LEU A 248 -12.26 -12.92 26.03
CA LEU A 248 -11.39 -12.45 27.10
C LEU A 248 -9.99 -12.11 26.59
N VAL A 249 -9.43 -12.95 25.71
CA VAL A 249 -8.14 -12.64 25.05
C VAL A 249 -8.24 -11.37 24.22
N ALA A 250 -9.33 -11.15 23.47
CA ALA A 250 -9.52 -9.92 22.69
C ALA A 250 -9.58 -8.67 23.58
N ALA A 251 -10.30 -8.73 24.71
CA ALA A 251 -10.36 -7.66 25.69
C ALA A 251 -8.97 -7.37 26.31
N LEU A 252 -8.22 -8.41 26.70
CA LEU A 252 -6.87 -8.27 27.25
C LEU A 252 -5.88 -7.70 26.21
N LEU A 253 -5.97 -8.11 24.95
CA LEU A 253 -5.17 -7.55 23.86
C LEU A 253 -5.50 -6.07 23.62
N HIS A 254 -6.76 -5.67 23.79
CA HIS A 254 -7.13 -4.25 23.77
C HIS A 254 -6.45 -3.47 24.90
N LEU A 255 -6.46 -4.00 26.12
CA LEU A 255 -5.75 -3.39 27.26
C LEU A 255 -4.24 -3.34 27.02
N PHE A 256 -3.64 -4.39 26.47
CA PHE A 256 -2.23 -4.43 26.07
C PHE A 256 -1.82 -3.32 25.11
N ALA A 257 -2.74 -2.86 24.25
CA ALA A 257 -2.49 -1.78 23.31
C ALA A 257 -2.43 -0.40 23.99
N LYS A 258 -3.03 -0.27 25.19
CA LYS A 258 -3.10 0.97 25.97
C LYS A 258 -1.95 1.10 26.98
N VAL A 259 -1.28 0.00 27.34
CA VAL A 259 -0.16 0.01 28.28
C VAL A 259 1.16 0.41 27.59
N SER A 260 1.82 1.45 28.11
CA SER A 260 3.19 1.84 27.73
C SER A 260 4.24 1.09 28.58
N ASN A 261 5.53 1.44 28.54
CA ASN A 261 6.70 0.63 28.95
C ASN A 261 6.82 0.12 30.42
N THR A 262 5.74 0.04 31.21
CA THR A 262 5.76 -0.50 32.57
C THR A 262 5.85 -2.04 32.56
N SER A 263 6.87 -2.61 33.23
CA SER A 263 7.09 -4.07 33.20
C SER A 263 6.09 -4.85 34.04
N GLU A 264 5.62 -4.30 35.15
CA GLU A 264 4.71 -5.00 36.07
C GLU A 264 3.32 -5.22 35.46
N MET A 265 2.70 -4.17 34.90
CA MET A 265 1.39 -4.28 34.25
C MET A 265 1.45 -5.19 33.01
N LYS A 266 2.53 -5.11 32.22
CA LYS A 266 2.76 -6.04 31.10
C LYS A 266 2.86 -7.49 31.59
N SER A 267 3.58 -7.74 32.68
CA SER A 267 3.74 -9.08 33.26
C SER A 267 2.42 -9.65 33.78
N ARG A 268 1.58 -8.80 34.40
CA ARG A 268 0.22 -9.18 34.83
C ARG A 268 -0.65 -9.55 33.63
N LEU A 269 -0.75 -8.67 32.64
CA LEU A 269 -1.51 -8.93 31.41
C LEU A 269 -1.02 -10.17 30.64
N VAL A 270 0.29 -10.43 30.57
CA VAL A 270 0.81 -11.68 29.99
C VAL A 270 0.25 -12.89 30.74
N ALA A 271 0.25 -12.86 32.08
CA ALA A 271 -0.24 -13.97 32.88
C ALA A 271 -1.72 -14.21 32.61
N ASP A 272 -2.52 -13.14 32.57
CA ASP A 272 -3.96 -13.19 32.32
C ASP A 272 -4.28 -13.78 30.94
N VAL A 273 -3.55 -13.36 29.90
CA VAL A 273 -3.71 -13.90 28.54
C VAL A 273 -3.38 -15.41 28.50
N LEU A 274 -2.31 -15.82 29.18
CA LEU A 274 -1.93 -17.24 29.23
C LEU A 274 -2.95 -18.07 30.03
N MET A 275 -3.51 -17.51 31.11
CA MET A 275 -4.54 -18.16 31.92
C MET A 275 -5.83 -18.43 31.16
N CYS A 276 -6.17 -17.63 30.14
CA CYS A 276 -7.32 -17.89 29.26
C CYS A 276 -7.20 -19.20 28.47
N GLY A 277 -6.00 -19.80 28.34
CA GLY A 277 -5.82 -21.10 27.70
C GLY A 277 -6.02 -21.10 26.18
N VAL A 278 -5.82 -19.95 25.53
CA VAL A 278 -5.67 -19.85 24.06
C VAL A 278 -4.20 -20.01 23.72
N GLU A 279 -3.89 -20.87 22.76
CA GLU A 279 -2.51 -21.14 22.38
C GLU A 279 -1.87 -19.88 21.77
N PHE A 280 -0.64 -19.57 22.21
CA PHE A 280 0.07 -18.37 21.76
C PHE A 280 0.19 -18.28 20.23
N HIS A 281 0.44 -19.41 19.57
CA HIS A 281 0.56 -19.46 18.11
C HIS A 281 -0.77 -19.14 17.40
N VAL A 282 -1.92 -19.44 17.99
CA VAL A 282 -3.26 -19.10 17.45
C VAL A 282 -3.44 -17.59 17.44
N ILE A 283 -3.07 -16.93 18.54
CA ILE A 283 -3.13 -15.46 18.67
C ILE A 283 -2.22 -14.79 17.63
N LEU A 284 -1.04 -15.36 17.35
CA LEU A 284 -0.16 -14.84 16.31
C LEU A 284 -0.63 -15.15 14.90
N ALA A 285 -1.15 -16.36 14.67
CA ALA A 285 -1.60 -16.80 13.36
C ALA A 285 -2.75 -15.93 12.82
N THR A 286 -3.52 -15.27 13.69
CA THR A 286 -4.60 -14.36 13.28
C THR A 286 -4.10 -13.17 12.47
N LEU A 287 -2.86 -12.71 12.71
CA LEU A 287 -2.23 -11.66 11.90
C LEU A 287 -2.10 -12.10 10.45
N ARG A 288 -1.53 -13.28 10.24
CA ARG A 288 -1.24 -13.81 8.91
C ARG A 288 -2.50 -14.31 8.20
N PHE A 289 -3.41 -14.93 8.96
CA PHE A 289 -4.75 -15.30 8.50
C PHE A 289 -5.48 -14.12 7.85
N ARG A 290 -5.36 -12.91 8.42
CA ARG A 290 -6.02 -11.70 7.89
C ARG A 290 -5.41 -11.22 6.58
N GLU A 291 -4.10 -11.21 6.49
CA GLU A 291 -3.43 -10.86 5.23
C GLU A 291 -3.86 -11.80 4.11
N GLU A 292 -3.85 -13.11 4.38
CA GLU A 292 -4.28 -14.11 3.42
C GLU A 292 -5.76 -13.98 3.09
N LEU A 293 -6.62 -13.68 4.07
CA LEU A 293 -8.03 -13.44 3.83
C LEU A 293 -8.26 -12.26 2.87
N ILE A 294 -7.52 -11.16 3.03
CA ILE A 294 -7.59 -10.00 2.13
C ILE A 294 -7.08 -10.36 0.74
N GLU A 295 -5.95 -11.07 0.64
CA GLU A 295 -5.37 -11.49 -0.64
C GLU A 295 -6.27 -12.49 -1.38
N CYS A 296 -6.86 -13.47 -0.68
CA CYS A 296 -7.83 -14.40 -1.24
C CYS A 296 -9.09 -13.68 -1.71
N ARG A 297 -9.61 -12.71 -0.94
CA ARG A 297 -10.75 -11.89 -1.38
C ARG A 297 -10.42 -11.11 -2.64
N ARG A 298 -9.25 -10.45 -2.71
CA ARG A 298 -8.80 -9.72 -3.91
C ARG A 298 -8.62 -10.63 -5.13
N ALA A 299 -8.15 -11.86 -4.93
CA ALA A 299 -7.90 -12.80 -6.02
C ALA A 299 -9.15 -13.51 -6.52
N LEU A 300 -10.10 -13.80 -5.62
CA LEU A 300 -11.29 -14.60 -5.91
C LEU A 300 -12.53 -13.76 -6.19
N LEU A 301 -12.61 -12.55 -5.63
CA LEU A 301 -13.70 -11.60 -5.88
C LEU A 301 -13.22 -10.54 -6.87
N PRO A 302 -14.02 -10.19 -7.90
CA PRO A 302 -13.66 -9.13 -8.84
C PRO A 302 -13.42 -7.80 -8.10
N SER A 303 -12.23 -7.22 -8.25
CA SER A 303 -11.94 -5.89 -7.72
C SER A 303 -12.72 -4.83 -8.52
N TYR A 304 -13.49 -3.97 -7.82
CA TYR A 304 -14.07 -2.74 -8.38
C TYR A 304 -13.00 -1.65 -8.64
N GLU A 305 -11.72 -1.99 -8.60
CA GLU A 305 -10.62 -1.12 -9.01
C GLU A 305 -10.32 -1.34 -10.49
N SER A 306 -11.27 -0.96 -11.35
CA SER A 306 -10.97 -0.63 -12.75
C SER A 306 -11.78 0.61 -13.11
N ASP A 307 -11.03 1.67 -13.41
CA ASP A 307 -11.45 2.84 -14.18
C ASP A 307 -12.23 3.93 -13.44
N SER A 308 -11.58 4.61 -12.49
CA SER A 308 -11.83 6.05 -12.30
C SER A 308 -10.59 6.76 -11.75
N GLU A 309 -9.63 7.03 -12.65
CA GLU A 309 -8.86 8.26 -12.56
C GLU A 309 -9.82 9.43 -12.79
N ALA A 310 -10.29 10.04 -11.72
CA ALA A 310 -10.84 11.38 -11.74
C ALA A 310 -10.59 11.99 -10.36
N GLU A 311 -9.50 12.75 -10.26
CA GLU A 311 -9.41 13.82 -9.28
C GLU A 311 -10.64 14.72 -9.41
N SER A 312 -11.35 14.93 -8.30
CA SER A 312 -11.96 16.22 -8.03
C SER A 312 -12.20 16.37 -6.54
N ASP A 313 -11.35 17.17 -5.91
CA ASP A 313 -11.67 17.93 -4.70
C ASP A 313 -13.03 18.61 -4.87
N LEU A 314 -14.02 18.34 -4.02
CA LEU A 314 -15.03 19.30 -3.60
C LEU A 314 -15.67 18.85 -2.28
N ASP A 315 -15.40 19.61 -1.22
CA ASP A 315 -16.23 19.70 -0.01
C ASP A 315 -17.70 19.94 -0.38
N SER A 316 -18.61 19.09 0.12
CA SER A 316 -19.94 19.54 0.57
C SER A 316 -20.64 18.47 1.38
N ASP A 317 -20.97 18.81 2.63
CA ASP A 317 -21.90 18.11 3.52
C ASP A 317 -23.22 17.76 2.81
N ASP A 318 -23.44 16.49 2.48
CA ASP A 318 -24.78 15.89 2.31
C ASP A 318 -24.68 14.35 2.20
N ASP A 319 -24.13 13.73 3.24
CA ASP A 319 -24.22 12.28 3.45
C ASP A 319 -25.52 11.94 4.19
N GLU A 320 -26.51 11.34 3.49
CA GLU A 320 -27.40 10.30 4.06
C GLU A 320 -28.47 9.75 3.09
N ALA A 321 -28.54 10.19 1.81
CA ALA A 321 -29.67 9.79 0.94
C ALA A 321 -29.33 8.87 -0.25
N MET A 322 -28.07 8.53 -0.53
CA MET A 322 -27.68 7.78 -1.75
C MET A 322 -26.86 6.48 -1.49
N LEU A 323 -27.06 5.83 -0.34
CA LEU A 323 -26.52 4.48 -0.04
C LEU A 323 -27.54 3.36 -0.30
N ARG A 324 -28.49 3.55 -1.22
CA ARG A 324 -29.33 2.48 -1.73
C ARG A 324 -28.98 2.24 -3.19
N GLU A 325 -28.48 1.04 -3.47
CA GLU A 325 -28.10 0.48 -4.78
C GLU A 325 -26.59 0.45 -5.10
N THR A 326 -25.78 -0.07 -4.18
CA THR A 326 -24.58 -0.84 -4.56
C THR A 326 -24.83 -2.31 -4.24
N GLY A 327 -24.97 -3.14 -5.28
CA GLY A 327 -25.13 -4.58 -5.15
C GLY A 327 -23.88 -5.20 -4.54
N GLY A 328 -23.84 -5.28 -3.22
CA GLY A 328 -22.80 -5.99 -2.48
C GLY A 328 -22.82 -7.47 -2.83
N PHE A 329 -21.65 -8.04 -3.09
CA PHE A 329 -21.45 -9.48 -3.23
C PHE A 329 -22.11 -10.23 -2.04
N GLU A 330 -22.69 -11.39 -2.31
CA GLU A 330 -23.47 -12.14 -1.33
C GLU A 330 -22.61 -12.53 -0.12
N ASN A 331 -23.14 -12.32 1.08
CA ASN A 331 -22.49 -12.61 2.37
C ASN A 331 -21.94 -14.07 2.44
N GLU A 332 -22.52 -14.96 1.64
CA GLU A 332 -22.15 -16.39 1.52
C GLU A 332 -20.75 -16.61 0.94
N ASP A 333 -20.35 -15.89 -0.11
CA ASP A 333 -19.02 -16.05 -0.74
C ASP A 333 -17.90 -15.63 0.23
N THR A 334 -18.14 -14.55 0.97
CA THR A 334 -17.20 -14.04 1.98
C THR A 334 -17.05 -15.01 3.14
N LEU A 335 -18.16 -15.59 3.61
CA LEU A 335 -18.16 -16.61 4.66
C LEU A 335 -17.45 -17.88 4.22
N TRP A 336 -17.67 -18.34 2.98
CA TRP A 336 -16.99 -19.51 2.44
C TRP A 336 -15.47 -19.33 2.40
N ILE A 337 -14.97 -18.17 1.92
CA ILE A 337 -13.53 -17.87 1.90
C ILE A 337 -12.96 -17.89 3.34
N ILE A 338 -13.64 -17.25 4.30
CA ILE A 338 -13.23 -17.25 5.71
C ILE A 338 -13.08 -18.68 6.24
N GLU A 339 -14.06 -19.55 6.00
CA GLU A 339 -14.03 -20.93 6.48
C GLU A 339 -12.88 -21.76 5.88
N GLN A 340 -12.61 -21.61 4.58
CA GLN A 340 -11.51 -22.34 3.93
C GLN A 340 -10.15 -21.89 4.44
N VAL A 341 -9.92 -20.57 4.52
CA VAL A 341 -8.65 -20.03 5.01
C VAL A 341 -8.49 -20.42 6.49
N ALA A 342 -9.53 -20.27 7.32
CA ALA A 342 -9.45 -20.62 8.74
C ALA A 342 -9.10 -22.09 8.97
N LYS A 343 -9.61 -22.99 8.12
CA LYS A 343 -9.28 -24.42 8.17
C LYS A 343 -7.79 -24.67 7.85
N ALA A 344 -7.22 -23.96 6.88
CA ALA A 344 -5.81 -24.07 6.53
C ALA A 344 -4.88 -23.61 7.69
N TRP A 345 -5.31 -22.61 8.45
CA TRP A 345 -4.58 -22.06 9.60
C TRP A 345 -4.89 -22.71 10.94
N GLY A 346 -5.76 -23.73 10.99
CA GLY A 346 -6.18 -24.37 12.24
C GLY A 346 -7.03 -23.47 13.15
N LEU A 347 -7.55 -22.36 12.63
CA LEU A 347 -8.36 -21.39 13.38
C LEU A 347 -9.84 -21.77 13.46
N ALA A 348 -10.25 -22.86 12.81
CA ALA A 348 -11.65 -23.31 12.77
C ALA A 348 -12.27 -23.52 14.16
N LYS A 349 -11.47 -23.89 15.17
CA LYS A 349 -11.91 -24.03 16.57
C LYS A 349 -12.23 -22.69 17.23
N TYR A 350 -11.57 -21.62 16.78
CA TYR A 350 -11.69 -20.29 17.36
C TYR A 350 -12.56 -19.40 16.48
N ARG A 351 -13.83 -19.77 16.25
CA ARG A 351 -14.74 -19.02 15.36
C ARG A 351 -14.95 -17.57 15.75
N TYR A 352 -14.89 -17.26 17.04
CA TYR A 352 -14.90 -15.88 17.52
C TYR A 352 -13.85 -15.03 16.80
N PHE A 353 -12.71 -15.65 16.49
CA PHE A 353 -11.61 -15.00 15.85
C PHE A 353 -11.75 -14.76 14.34
N LEU A 354 -12.78 -15.35 13.73
CA LEU A 354 -13.01 -15.34 12.29
C LEU A 354 -14.15 -14.40 11.87
N GLN A 355 -15.06 -14.07 12.78
CA GLN A 355 -16.20 -13.21 12.50
C GLN A 355 -15.74 -11.77 12.31
N THR A 356 -16.37 -11.02 11.42
CA THR A 356 -16.17 -9.56 11.27
C THR A 356 -17.43 -8.78 11.65
N SER A 357 -18.60 -9.40 11.58
CA SER A 357 -19.90 -8.84 11.96
C SER A 357 -20.05 -8.76 13.48
N GLY A 358 -20.50 -7.61 14.01
CA GLY A 358 -20.62 -7.35 15.46
C GLY A 358 -19.38 -6.71 16.10
N GLN A 359 -18.31 -6.51 15.33
CA GLN A 359 -17.04 -5.90 15.78
C GLN A 359 -16.99 -4.38 15.62
N GLU A 360 -18.08 -3.77 15.16
CA GLU A 360 -18.18 -2.32 14.88
C GLU A 360 -18.26 -1.47 16.16
N TYR A 361 -18.47 -2.10 17.33
CA TYR A 361 -18.66 -1.39 18.59
C TYR A 361 -17.73 -1.89 19.70
N SER A 362 -16.70 -1.07 19.97
CA SER A 362 -15.73 -1.07 21.08
C SER A 362 -14.87 -2.33 21.22
N PHE A 363 -13.56 -2.11 21.24
CA PHE A 363 -12.49 -3.10 21.09
C PHE A 363 -12.74 -4.02 19.90
N ALA A 364 -12.25 -3.61 18.72
CA ALA A 364 -12.10 -4.55 17.60
C ALA A 364 -11.55 -5.85 18.19
N ALA A 365 -12.12 -7.00 17.84
CA ALA A 365 -11.76 -8.31 18.42
C ALA A 365 -10.26 -8.65 18.30
N TRP A 366 -9.48 -7.73 17.73
CA TRP A 366 -8.09 -7.75 17.35
C TRP A 366 -7.51 -6.35 17.47
N SER A 367 -6.68 -6.13 18.48
CA SER A 367 -5.75 -5.01 18.45
C SER A 367 -4.43 -5.48 17.83
N TYR A 368 -4.12 -5.09 16.59
CA TYR A 368 -2.80 -5.36 15.98
C TYR A 368 -1.68 -4.89 16.91
N ARG A 369 -1.82 -3.68 17.45
CA ARG A 369 -0.91 -3.10 18.45
C ARG A 369 -0.86 -3.93 19.74
N GLY A 370 -2.00 -4.44 20.19
CA GLY A 370 -2.10 -5.32 21.36
C GLY A 370 -1.38 -6.65 21.17
N ILE A 371 -1.58 -7.31 20.02
CA ILE A 371 -0.88 -8.55 19.65
C ILE A 371 0.62 -8.27 19.56
N GLY A 372 1.03 -7.20 18.89
CA GLY A 372 2.43 -6.78 18.79
C GLY A 372 3.07 -6.55 20.15
N ASN A 373 2.41 -5.79 21.03
CA ASN A 373 2.88 -5.50 22.39
C ASN A 373 2.97 -6.76 23.25
N PHE A 374 1.97 -7.64 23.16
CA PHE A 374 1.96 -8.92 23.87
C PHE A 374 3.12 -9.82 23.41
N VAL A 375 3.30 -9.96 22.09
CA VAL A 375 4.39 -10.77 21.51
C VAL A 375 5.74 -10.18 21.87
N HIS A 376 5.90 -8.86 21.79
CA HIS A 376 7.11 -8.18 22.22
C HIS A 376 7.39 -8.49 23.70
N ALA A 377 6.41 -8.27 24.59
CA ALA A 377 6.56 -8.58 26.01
C ALA A 377 6.96 -10.04 26.24
N MET A 378 6.34 -10.99 25.55
CA MET A 378 6.65 -12.41 25.63
C MET A 378 8.07 -12.76 25.17
N LEU A 379 8.57 -12.10 24.12
CA LEU A 379 9.89 -12.36 23.55
C LEU A 379 11.03 -11.64 24.29
N THR A 380 10.74 -10.50 24.92
CA THR A 380 11.74 -9.70 25.64
C THR A 380 11.77 -9.94 27.15
N ASP A 381 10.73 -10.55 27.72
CA ASP A 381 10.70 -10.91 29.14
C ASP A 381 11.62 -12.11 29.41
N GLU A 382 12.77 -11.84 30.04
CA GLU A 382 13.76 -12.85 30.41
C GLU A 382 13.19 -13.94 31.35
N GLN A 383 12.14 -13.65 32.12
CA GLN A 383 11.55 -14.61 33.05
C GLN A 383 10.60 -15.61 32.39
N ARG A 384 9.97 -15.24 31.26
CA ARG A 384 8.91 -16.03 30.61
C ARG A 384 9.26 -16.47 29.18
N GLY A 385 10.16 -15.77 28.50
CA GLY A 385 10.40 -15.94 27.06
C GLY A 385 10.97 -17.29 26.63
N VAL A 386 11.73 -17.98 27.50
CA VAL A 386 12.34 -19.29 27.16
C VAL A 386 11.35 -20.45 27.30
N HIS A 387 10.30 -20.30 28.12
CA HIS A 387 9.34 -21.38 28.43
C HIS A 387 7.97 -21.20 27.79
N ALA A 388 7.64 -19.99 27.34
CA ALA A 388 6.32 -19.72 26.78
C ALA A 388 6.19 -20.08 25.29
N LEU A 389 7.30 -20.19 24.56
CA LEU A 389 7.30 -20.66 23.19
C LEU A 389 7.31 -22.19 23.19
N PRO A 390 6.31 -22.87 22.60
CA PRO A 390 6.35 -24.31 22.44
C PRO A 390 7.65 -24.73 21.74
N ALA A 391 8.39 -25.68 22.33
CA ALA A 391 9.64 -26.22 21.78
C ALA A 391 9.49 -26.86 20.37
N VAL A 392 8.25 -27.00 19.90
CA VAL A 392 7.84 -27.62 18.64
C VAL A 392 7.90 -26.62 17.46
N VAL A 393 7.97 -25.31 17.70
CA VAL A 393 7.89 -24.30 16.64
C VAL A 393 9.29 -23.79 16.28
N LEU A 394 9.74 -24.06 15.04
CA LEU A 394 11.04 -23.60 14.52
C LEU A 394 11.12 -22.06 14.52
N PRO A 395 12.30 -21.45 14.72
CA PRO A 395 12.48 -20.00 14.66
C PRO A 395 11.92 -19.34 13.37
N PHE A 396 12.01 -20.06 12.24
CA PHE A 396 11.46 -19.60 10.96
C PHE A 396 9.93 -19.52 10.95
N SER A 397 9.23 -20.41 11.66
CA SER A 397 7.78 -20.37 11.78
C SER A 397 7.34 -19.14 12.59
N TRP A 398 8.07 -18.78 13.65
CA TRP A 398 7.82 -17.53 14.38
C TRP A 398 8.07 -16.30 13.52
N LEU A 399 9.19 -16.27 12.80
CA LEU A 399 9.50 -15.17 11.89
C LEU A 399 8.39 -14.99 10.85
N PHE A 400 7.85 -16.09 10.32
CA PHE A 400 6.76 -16.06 9.35
C PHE A 400 5.46 -15.45 9.91
N HIS A 401 5.08 -15.78 11.15
CA HIS A 401 3.90 -15.16 11.78
C HIS A 401 4.14 -13.69 12.17
N ILE A 402 5.32 -13.37 12.70
CA ILE A 402 5.69 -12.00 13.09
C ILE A 402 5.88 -11.12 11.85
N ALA A 403 6.28 -11.69 10.71
CA ALA A 403 6.41 -10.95 9.46
C ALA A 403 5.08 -10.33 9.02
N ALA A 404 3.92 -10.93 9.33
CA ALA A 404 2.61 -10.31 9.08
C ALA A 404 2.43 -9.01 9.88
N TYR A 405 2.91 -8.97 11.13
CA TYR A 405 2.90 -7.73 11.92
C TYR A 405 3.83 -6.67 11.30
N ALA A 406 5.05 -7.07 10.93
CA ALA A 406 5.99 -6.18 10.26
C ALA A 406 5.44 -5.67 8.92
N HIS A 407 4.77 -6.54 8.16
CA HIS A 407 4.16 -6.21 6.89
C HIS A 407 2.95 -5.28 7.04
N TYR A 408 2.10 -5.49 8.06
CA TYR A 408 1.09 -4.54 8.49
C TYR A 408 1.70 -3.17 8.79
N MET A 409 2.77 -3.11 9.60
CA MET A 409 3.49 -1.87 9.91
C MET A 409 4.12 -1.19 8.69
N ILE A 410 4.43 -1.95 7.64
CA ILE A 410 5.00 -1.44 6.38
C ILE A 410 3.88 -0.99 5.40
N ARG A 411 2.75 -1.71 5.35
CA ARG A 411 1.66 -1.49 4.38
C ARG A 411 0.52 -0.57 4.86
N SER A 412 0.36 -0.33 6.16
CA SER A 412 -0.72 0.52 6.67
C SER A 412 -0.66 1.93 6.07
N GLU A 413 -1.83 2.51 5.76
CA GLU A 413 -1.98 3.87 5.22
C GLU A 413 -1.38 4.95 6.15
N ASP A 414 -1.16 4.61 7.44
CA ASP A 414 -0.42 5.41 8.42
C ASP A 414 1.11 5.47 8.20
N HIS A 415 1.59 5.10 7.00
CA HIS A 415 2.95 5.25 6.52
C HIS A 415 4.04 4.56 7.34
N GLN A 416 4.65 3.53 6.73
CA GLN A 416 6.11 3.47 6.68
C GLN A 416 6.81 3.57 8.04
N VAL A 417 6.28 2.87 9.05
CA VAL A 417 6.61 3.10 10.47
C VAL A 417 8.12 3.06 10.74
N ILE A 418 8.84 2.21 10.02
CA ILE A 418 10.31 2.10 10.15
C ILE A 418 11.02 3.31 9.54
N THR A 419 10.65 3.76 8.34
CA THR A 419 11.29 4.92 7.71
C THR A 419 10.87 6.23 8.39
N ASN A 420 9.65 6.30 8.94
CA ASN A 420 9.20 7.37 9.80
C ASN A 420 9.98 7.38 11.12
N ALA A 421 10.17 6.23 11.78
CA ALA A 421 10.99 6.11 12.99
C ALA A 421 12.45 6.55 12.77
N MET A 422 13.01 6.33 11.58
CA MET A 422 14.36 6.80 11.22
C MET A 422 14.48 8.34 11.18
N VAL A 423 13.38 9.07 11.08
CA VAL A 423 13.35 10.55 10.97
C VAL A 423 12.75 11.19 12.22
N SER A 424 11.62 10.65 12.70
CA SER A 424 10.75 11.30 13.68
C SER A 424 11.06 10.97 15.13
N PHE A 425 11.87 9.93 15.42
CA PHE A 425 12.29 9.70 16.80
C PHE A 425 13.13 10.86 17.32
N PRO A 426 12.88 11.36 18.55
CA PRO A 426 13.57 12.54 19.07
C PRO A 426 15.07 12.28 19.27
N GLU A 427 15.43 11.08 19.73
CA GLU A 427 16.82 10.71 20.00
C GLU A 427 17.54 10.22 18.74
N ALA A 428 18.73 10.77 18.48
CA ALA A 428 19.57 10.35 17.36
C ALA A 428 20.01 8.89 17.47
N ASN A 429 20.18 8.38 18.70
CA ASN A 429 20.52 6.99 18.96
C ASN A 429 19.41 6.04 18.52
N ASP A 430 18.14 6.40 18.74
CA ASP A 430 17.00 5.58 18.34
C ASP A 430 16.82 5.58 16.82
N ARG A 431 17.02 6.75 16.16
CA ARG A 431 17.04 6.85 14.69
C ARG A 431 18.14 5.97 14.09
N SER A 432 19.35 6.01 14.67
CA SER A 432 20.50 5.20 14.25
C SER A 432 20.26 3.70 14.47
N SER A 433 19.70 3.34 15.62
CA SER A 433 19.35 1.95 15.96
C SER A 433 18.29 1.40 15.00
N THR A 434 17.29 2.21 14.65
CA THR A 434 16.27 1.85 13.65
C THR A 434 16.88 1.56 12.29
N LEU A 435 17.84 2.37 11.83
CA LEU A 435 18.59 2.11 10.60
C LEU A 435 19.43 0.82 10.69
N ALA A 436 20.04 0.54 11.84
CA ALA A 436 20.82 -0.68 12.06
C ALA A 436 19.93 -1.94 12.00
N VAL A 437 18.76 -1.90 12.63
CA VAL A 437 17.75 -2.97 12.59
C VAL A 437 17.27 -3.19 11.16
N LEU A 438 16.97 -2.11 10.41
CA LEU A 438 16.55 -2.22 9.02
C LEU A 438 17.65 -2.86 8.15
N LYS A 439 18.92 -2.45 8.32
CA LYS A 439 20.08 -3.05 7.64
C LYS A 439 20.18 -4.55 7.94
N GLU A 440 20.05 -4.93 9.20
CA GLU A 440 20.11 -6.33 9.60
C GLU A 440 18.96 -7.12 8.98
N LEU A 441 17.72 -6.65 9.08
CA LEU A 441 16.53 -7.31 8.54
C LEU A 441 16.65 -7.52 7.02
N VAL A 442 17.01 -6.46 6.29
CA VAL A 442 17.24 -6.50 4.85
C VAL A 442 18.35 -7.49 4.50
N SER A 443 19.43 -7.57 5.28
CA SER A 443 20.53 -8.52 5.03
C SER A 443 20.13 -10.00 5.12
N LYS A 444 19.08 -10.33 5.89
CA LYS A 444 18.57 -11.70 6.02
C LYS A 444 17.70 -12.15 4.85
N VAL A 445 17.20 -11.22 4.05
CA VAL A 445 16.36 -11.51 2.88
C VAL A 445 17.25 -11.96 1.71
N ALA A 446 16.79 -12.97 0.96
CA ALA A 446 17.45 -13.42 -0.26
C ALA A 446 17.59 -12.25 -1.25
N VAL A 447 18.73 -12.18 -1.94
CA VAL A 447 19.12 -11.03 -2.80
C VAL A 447 18.03 -10.67 -3.82
N THR A 448 17.39 -11.67 -4.44
CA THR A 448 16.31 -11.47 -5.41
C THR A 448 15.06 -10.84 -4.80
N ASP A 449 14.59 -11.36 -3.66
CA ASP A 449 13.39 -10.84 -2.98
C ASP A 449 13.63 -9.48 -2.34
N ARG A 450 14.85 -9.28 -1.84
CA ARG A 450 15.32 -8.02 -1.25
C ARG A 450 15.19 -6.86 -2.22
N PHE A 451 15.48 -7.08 -3.51
CA PHE A 451 15.28 -6.05 -4.54
C PHE A 451 13.83 -5.55 -4.57
N TRP A 452 12.85 -6.45 -4.57
CA TRP A 452 11.44 -6.10 -4.69
C TRP A 452 10.92 -5.38 -3.44
N ILE A 453 11.36 -5.81 -2.25
CA ILE A 453 11.07 -5.12 -0.99
C ILE A 453 11.65 -3.71 -1.02
N LEU A 454 12.93 -3.56 -1.37
CA LEU A 454 13.58 -2.26 -1.44
C LEU A 454 12.94 -1.34 -2.48
N ARG A 455 12.56 -1.86 -3.66
CA ARG A 455 11.83 -1.10 -4.68
C ARG A 455 10.52 -0.54 -4.10
N GLY A 456 9.73 -1.38 -3.43
CA GLY A 456 8.48 -0.95 -2.81
C GLY A 456 8.68 0.13 -1.74
N LEU A 457 9.71 -0.03 -0.91
CA LEU A 457 10.05 0.95 0.14
C LEU A 457 10.56 2.28 -0.44
N ILE A 458 11.43 2.25 -1.47
CA ILE A 458 11.99 3.43 -2.12
C ILE A 458 10.88 4.26 -2.77
N VAL A 459 10.05 3.63 -3.61
CA VAL A 459 9.01 4.33 -4.39
C VAL A 459 7.94 4.94 -3.48
N LYS A 460 7.61 4.29 -2.37
CA LYS A 460 6.60 4.78 -1.43
C LYS A 460 7.16 5.74 -0.38
N CYS A 461 8.47 6.00 -0.35
CA CYS A 461 9.08 6.78 0.72
C CYS A 461 8.80 8.28 0.60
N PRO A 462 8.29 8.93 1.66
CA PRO A 462 8.11 10.39 1.68
C PRO A 462 9.42 11.13 2.02
N TYR A 463 10.44 10.42 2.53
CA TYR A 463 11.70 11.01 2.96
C TYR A 463 12.84 10.71 1.96
N GLY A 464 13.28 11.74 1.22
CA GLY A 464 14.31 11.59 0.19
C GLY A 464 15.63 11.04 0.73
N ASN A 465 16.08 11.50 1.89
CA ASN A 465 17.29 11.02 2.56
C ASN A 465 17.20 9.53 2.98
N VAL A 466 16.06 9.05 3.46
CA VAL A 466 15.86 7.64 3.81
C VAL A 466 15.80 6.78 2.55
N ALA A 467 15.09 7.23 1.52
CA ALA A 467 15.05 6.57 0.23
C ALA A 467 16.45 6.46 -0.40
N ALA A 468 17.30 7.48 -0.24
CA ALA A 468 18.68 7.47 -0.69
C ALA A 468 19.49 6.32 -0.07
N VAL A 469 19.35 6.12 1.25
CA VAL A 469 19.98 5.00 1.98
C VAL A 469 19.49 3.64 1.46
N LEU A 470 18.22 3.51 1.12
CA LEU A 470 17.67 2.29 0.53
C LEU A 470 18.20 2.04 -0.89
N VAL A 471 18.35 3.09 -1.72
CA VAL A 471 18.99 3.01 -3.04
C VAL A 471 20.45 2.56 -2.89
N ASP A 472 21.14 2.96 -1.83
CA ASP A 472 22.50 2.50 -1.55
C ASP A 472 22.59 1.01 -1.21
N PHE A 473 21.57 0.41 -0.60
CA PHE A 473 21.48 -1.05 -0.46
C PHE A 473 21.31 -1.72 -1.82
N VAL A 474 20.40 -1.20 -2.67
CA VAL A 474 20.21 -1.69 -4.05
C VAL A 474 21.52 -1.60 -4.85
N ARG A 475 22.26 -0.50 -4.70
CA ARG A 475 23.56 -0.29 -5.36
C ARG A 475 24.60 -1.29 -4.88
N SER A 476 24.69 -1.53 -3.57
CA SER A 476 25.62 -2.51 -2.99
C SER A 476 25.33 -3.92 -3.51
N ASP A 477 24.06 -4.30 -3.59
CA ASP A 477 23.61 -5.57 -4.14
C ASP A 477 23.87 -5.68 -5.64
N ALA A 478 23.65 -4.61 -6.40
CA ALA A 478 23.98 -4.55 -7.81
C ALA A 478 25.48 -4.76 -8.02
N VAL A 479 26.34 -4.08 -7.24
CA VAL A 479 27.80 -4.28 -7.30
C VAL A 479 28.16 -5.75 -7.06
N GLN A 480 27.56 -6.38 -6.06
CA GLN A 480 27.81 -7.79 -5.75
C GLN A 480 27.30 -8.73 -6.86
N ALA A 481 26.08 -8.51 -7.37
CA ALA A 481 25.48 -9.31 -8.43
C ALA A 481 26.29 -9.22 -9.74
N TRP A 482 26.75 -8.04 -10.11
CA TRP A 482 27.57 -7.81 -11.31
C TRP A 482 29.01 -8.33 -11.14
N SER A 483 29.52 -8.43 -9.92
CA SER A 483 30.86 -9.00 -9.64
C SER A 483 30.87 -10.52 -9.51
N SER A 484 29.72 -11.14 -9.21
CA SER A 484 29.60 -12.59 -9.07
C SER A 484 29.48 -13.29 -10.43
N SER A 485 30.37 -14.24 -10.69
CA SER A 485 30.30 -15.14 -11.85
C SER A 485 29.18 -16.18 -11.75
N LYS A 486 28.57 -16.32 -10.55
CA LYS A 486 27.50 -17.28 -10.25
C LYS A 486 26.09 -16.67 -10.31
N SER A 487 25.93 -15.37 -10.53
CA SER A 487 24.58 -14.79 -10.57
C SER A 487 23.85 -15.28 -11.82
N THR A 488 22.65 -15.81 -11.65
CA THR A 488 21.76 -16.14 -12.77
C THR A 488 21.43 -14.88 -13.59
N LEU A 489 21.23 -15.04 -14.91
CA LEU A 489 20.76 -13.95 -15.79
C LEU A 489 19.40 -13.38 -15.34
N GLU A 490 18.66 -14.13 -14.54
CA GLU A 490 17.34 -13.78 -13.97
C GLU A 490 17.42 -12.87 -12.74
N SER A 491 18.61 -12.44 -12.33
CA SER A 491 18.77 -11.50 -11.21
C SER A 491 18.11 -10.15 -11.55
N PRO A 492 17.24 -9.58 -10.69
CA PRO A 492 16.58 -8.30 -10.96
C PRO A 492 17.57 -7.15 -11.14
N PHE A 493 18.77 -7.26 -10.54
CA PHE A 493 19.87 -6.31 -10.69
C PHE A 493 20.57 -6.34 -12.07
N LYS A 494 20.30 -7.36 -12.90
CA LYS A 494 20.84 -7.54 -14.26
C LYS A 494 19.75 -7.50 -15.33
N MET A 495 18.54 -7.11 -14.96
CA MET A 495 17.37 -7.07 -15.84
C MET A 495 16.77 -5.66 -15.90
N VAL A 496 15.71 -5.49 -16.69
CA VAL A 496 14.94 -4.23 -16.80
C VAL A 496 14.37 -3.76 -15.46
N ALA A 497 14.21 -4.65 -14.46
CA ALA A 497 13.66 -4.27 -13.16
C ALA A 497 14.43 -3.12 -12.47
N ILE A 498 15.77 -3.12 -12.53
CA ILE A 498 16.59 -2.07 -11.91
C ILE A 498 16.52 -0.73 -12.67
N SER A 499 16.35 -0.76 -13.99
CA SER A 499 16.16 0.46 -14.79
C SER A 499 14.76 1.03 -14.59
N SER A 500 13.72 0.19 -14.47
CA SER A 500 12.38 0.63 -14.06
C SER A 500 12.38 1.29 -12.68
N LEU A 501 13.08 0.71 -11.69
CA LEU A 501 13.23 1.37 -10.37
C LEU A 501 13.82 2.78 -10.49
N LEU A 502 14.90 2.94 -11.26
CA LEU A 502 15.53 4.25 -11.48
C LEU A 502 14.57 5.22 -12.19
N GLN A 503 13.87 4.75 -13.21
CA GLN A 503 12.89 5.55 -13.95
C GLN A 503 11.77 6.04 -13.05
N ASP A 504 11.11 5.13 -12.32
CA ASP A 504 10.00 5.43 -11.42
C ASP A 504 10.44 6.45 -10.34
N THR A 505 11.60 6.20 -9.73
CA THR A 505 12.12 7.01 -8.61
C THR A 505 12.54 8.40 -9.09
N LEU A 506 13.27 8.49 -10.22
CA LEU A 506 13.72 9.77 -10.77
C LEU A 506 12.54 10.58 -11.30
N ALA A 507 11.56 9.95 -11.97
CA ALA A 507 10.39 10.65 -12.48
C ALA A 507 9.57 11.28 -11.33
N GLN A 508 9.33 10.53 -10.26
CA GLN A 508 8.63 11.08 -9.08
C GLN A 508 9.44 12.17 -8.38
N SER A 509 10.74 11.96 -8.19
CA SER A 509 11.62 12.94 -7.54
C SER A 509 11.76 14.22 -8.36
N ALA A 510 11.68 14.12 -9.69
CA ALA A 510 11.74 15.27 -10.59
C ALA A 510 10.53 16.20 -10.46
N GLU A 511 9.40 15.70 -9.94
CA GLU A 511 8.19 16.50 -9.70
C GLU A 511 8.16 17.10 -8.28
N ARG A 512 8.84 16.48 -7.31
CA ARG A 512 8.91 16.92 -5.89
C ARG A 512 9.90 18.07 -5.66
N ASP A 513 10.03 18.49 -4.39
CA ASP A 513 11.02 19.49 -3.98
C ASP A 513 12.46 18.94 -4.12
N LEU A 514 13.27 19.60 -4.96
CA LEU A 514 14.63 19.17 -5.25
C LEU A 514 15.57 19.25 -4.05
N VAL A 515 15.33 20.15 -3.08
CA VAL A 515 16.17 20.27 -1.89
C VAL A 515 15.98 19.03 -1.01
N LEU A 516 14.73 18.69 -0.72
CA LEU A 516 14.37 17.52 0.12
C LEU A 516 14.74 16.18 -0.52
N TYR A 517 14.84 16.13 -1.86
CA TYR A 517 15.13 14.92 -2.62
C TYR A 517 16.54 14.90 -3.23
N ALA A 518 17.40 15.87 -2.92
CA ALA A 518 18.74 15.97 -3.49
C ALA A 518 19.57 14.70 -3.28
N ASP A 519 19.56 14.16 -2.06
CA ASP A 519 20.30 12.95 -1.70
C ASP A 519 19.77 11.70 -2.45
N LEU A 520 18.45 11.62 -2.64
CA LEU A 520 17.84 10.51 -3.40
C LEU A 520 18.27 10.57 -4.85
N ILE A 521 18.13 11.73 -5.49
CA ILE A 521 18.50 11.92 -6.89
C ILE A 521 20.01 11.65 -7.06
N ALA A 522 20.86 12.18 -6.17
CA ALA A 522 22.30 11.92 -6.21
C ALA A 522 22.63 10.42 -6.10
N SER A 523 21.91 9.68 -5.25
CA SER A 523 22.07 8.23 -5.09
C SER A 523 21.60 7.47 -6.34
N CYS A 524 20.46 7.85 -6.92
CA CYS A 524 19.98 7.31 -8.19
C CYS A 524 20.97 7.57 -9.34
N LEU A 525 21.56 8.77 -9.41
CA LEU A 525 22.60 9.12 -10.38
C LEU A 525 23.89 8.31 -10.18
N SER A 526 24.26 8.01 -8.93
CA SER A 526 25.39 7.12 -8.62
C SER A 526 25.13 5.69 -9.15
N LEU A 527 23.94 5.15 -8.89
CA LEU A 527 23.53 3.83 -9.39
C LEU A 527 23.44 3.81 -10.92
N LEU A 528 22.88 4.85 -11.54
CA LEU A 528 22.81 5.01 -12.99
C LEU A 528 24.21 4.99 -13.61
N ARG A 529 25.16 5.75 -13.08
CA ARG A 529 26.56 5.74 -13.54
C ARG A 529 27.19 4.36 -13.43
N PHE A 530 26.98 3.67 -12.31
CA PHE A 530 27.47 2.30 -12.12
C PHE A 530 26.94 1.35 -13.19
N LEU A 531 25.63 1.36 -13.43
CA LEU A 531 24.99 0.51 -14.44
C LEU A 531 25.44 0.88 -15.83
N TYR A 532 25.53 2.18 -16.16
CA TYR A 532 26.00 2.63 -17.46
C TYR A 532 27.43 2.13 -17.74
N ILE A 533 28.33 2.15 -16.76
CA ILE A 533 29.71 1.65 -16.91
C ILE A 533 29.76 0.12 -17.10
N ARG A 534 28.92 -0.62 -16.37
CA ARG A 534 28.97 -2.09 -16.31
C ARG A 534 28.15 -2.78 -17.40
N ASP A 535 26.97 -2.26 -17.70
CA ASP A 535 26.04 -2.83 -18.67
C ASP A 535 26.40 -2.40 -20.10
N LYS A 536 27.45 -3.01 -20.65
CA LYS A 536 27.91 -2.74 -22.02
C LYS A 536 26.96 -3.31 -23.07
N ASP A 537 26.32 -4.43 -22.76
CA ASP A 537 25.43 -5.15 -23.67
C ASP A 537 23.98 -4.64 -23.59
N ASN A 538 23.72 -3.63 -22.75
CA ASN A 538 22.41 -3.01 -22.53
C ASN A 538 21.32 -4.00 -22.10
N ILE A 539 21.67 -4.98 -21.26
CA ILE A 539 20.76 -6.03 -20.77
C ILE A 539 19.66 -5.42 -19.90
N THR A 540 20.00 -4.39 -19.12
CA THR A 540 19.04 -3.67 -18.27
C THR A 540 18.19 -2.67 -19.06
N GLY A 541 18.53 -2.40 -20.32
CA GLY A 541 17.88 -1.36 -21.14
C GLY A 541 18.26 0.07 -20.75
N ILE A 542 19.22 0.28 -19.85
CA ILE A 542 19.59 1.62 -19.33
C ILE A 542 20.10 2.57 -20.43
N ARG A 543 20.71 2.03 -21.50
CA ARG A 543 21.22 2.79 -22.65
C ARG A 543 20.15 3.05 -23.72
N SER A 544 18.97 2.44 -23.59
CA SER A 544 17.86 2.63 -24.54
C SER A 544 17.25 4.02 -24.35
N LYS A 545 17.24 4.83 -25.41
CA LYS A 545 16.55 6.13 -25.45
C LYS A 545 15.11 5.89 -25.87
N THR A 546 14.23 5.69 -24.90
CA THR A 546 12.77 5.66 -25.13
C THR A 546 12.26 7.09 -25.33
N THR A 547 11.29 7.29 -26.21
CA THR A 547 10.83 8.61 -26.64
C THR A 547 9.76 9.25 -25.74
N ASP A 548 9.34 8.60 -24.66
CA ASP A 548 8.42 9.17 -23.67
C ASP A 548 8.72 8.64 -22.26
N GLY A 549 8.91 9.56 -21.31
CA GLY A 549 9.01 9.26 -19.88
C GLY A 549 10.25 8.46 -19.45
N GLY A 550 11.24 8.30 -20.33
CA GLY A 550 12.46 7.54 -20.03
C GLY A 550 13.39 8.29 -19.08
N ILE A 551 14.35 7.58 -18.48
CA ILE A 551 15.40 8.19 -17.63
C ILE A 551 16.07 9.36 -18.37
N TRP A 552 16.34 9.20 -19.66
CA TRP A 552 16.98 10.21 -20.51
C TRP A 552 16.13 11.47 -20.74
N ASP A 553 14.80 11.40 -20.59
CA ASP A 553 13.91 12.55 -20.67
C ASP A 553 13.73 13.23 -19.29
N VAL A 554 13.89 12.46 -18.21
CA VAL A 554 13.78 12.95 -16.84
C VAL A 554 15.02 13.77 -16.44
N LEU A 555 16.23 13.35 -16.82
CA LEU A 555 17.47 14.04 -16.42
C LEU A 555 17.55 15.51 -16.88
N PRO A 556 17.21 15.87 -18.15
CA PRO A 556 17.16 17.27 -18.56
C PRO A 556 16.10 18.09 -17.82
N ARG A 557 14.96 17.48 -17.45
CA ARG A 557 13.92 18.14 -16.64
C ARG A 557 14.45 18.49 -15.25
N ILE A 558 15.12 17.54 -14.59
CA ILE A 558 15.78 17.78 -13.30
C ILE A 558 16.83 18.89 -13.45
N SER A 559 17.67 18.84 -14.49
CA SER A 559 18.70 19.85 -14.73
C SER A 559 18.12 21.26 -14.86
N LYS A 560 17.04 21.42 -15.63
CA LYS A 560 16.38 22.71 -15.84
C LYS A 560 15.77 23.24 -14.54
N ARG A 561 15.08 22.38 -13.77
CA ARG A 561 14.51 22.78 -12.47
C ARG A 561 15.58 23.12 -11.44
N LEU A 562 16.69 22.38 -11.43
CA LEU A 562 17.81 22.62 -10.53
C LEU A 562 18.46 23.98 -10.79
N GLN A 563 18.70 24.32 -12.06
CA GLN A 563 19.22 25.64 -12.44
C GLN A 563 18.31 26.77 -11.96
N LEU A 564 17.00 26.65 -12.20
CA LEU A 564 16.02 27.63 -11.70
C LEU A 564 16.06 27.75 -10.17
N LYS A 565 16.18 26.64 -9.44
CA LYS A 565 16.26 26.67 -7.97
C LYS A 565 17.55 27.33 -7.46
N ILE A 566 18.68 27.07 -8.11
CA ILE A 566 19.96 27.71 -7.77
C ILE A 566 19.90 29.23 -8.05
N GLU A 567 19.29 29.64 -9.17
CA GLU A 567 19.05 31.04 -9.51
C GLU A 567 18.11 31.74 -8.50
N GLU A 568 17.03 31.07 -8.07
CA GLU A 568 16.14 31.55 -7.00
C GLU A 568 16.89 31.74 -5.67
N SER A 569 17.68 30.75 -5.26
CA SER A 569 18.46 30.80 -4.01
C SER A 569 19.57 31.85 -4.02
N THR A 570 20.10 32.22 -5.19
CA THR A 570 21.16 33.24 -5.33
C THR A 570 20.63 34.65 -5.53
N SER A 571 19.36 34.80 -5.94
CA SER A 571 18.71 36.11 -6.15
C SER A 571 17.90 36.62 -4.96
N GLY A 572 17.51 35.73 -4.03
CA GLY A 572 16.75 36.05 -2.83
C GLY A 572 17.61 36.35 -1.60
N ASP A 573 18.31 37.49 -1.59
CA ASP A 573 19.11 37.92 -0.43
C ASP A 573 18.52 39.16 0.23
N SER A 574 17.61 38.98 1.19
CA SER A 574 17.44 39.90 2.33
C SER A 574 16.46 39.36 3.38
N HIS A 575 17.01 38.96 4.53
CA HIS A 575 16.35 38.86 5.84
C HIS A 575 15.38 37.68 6.11
N ALA A 576 15.90 36.48 6.35
CA ALA A 576 15.50 35.59 7.48
C ALA A 576 16.30 34.27 7.49
N GLY A 577 16.97 33.95 8.60
CA GLY A 577 17.43 32.59 8.96
C GLY A 577 18.66 32.03 8.23
N SER A 578 19.87 32.40 8.65
CA SER A 578 21.13 32.11 7.91
C SER A 578 21.63 30.65 7.90
N HIS A 579 21.09 29.74 8.71
CA HIS A 579 21.64 28.38 8.80
C HIS A 579 20.93 27.32 7.94
N SER A 580 19.64 27.47 7.60
CA SER A 580 18.97 26.50 6.73
C SER A 580 19.26 26.76 5.24
N VAL A 581 19.30 28.04 4.84
CA VAL A 581 19.53 28.46 3.46
C VAL A 581 20.93 28.05 2.95
N GLU A 582 21.97 28.12 3.80
CA GLU A 582 23.32 27.67 3.44
C GLU A 582 23.40 26.15 3.24
N ASN A 583 22.67 25.37 4.05
CA ASN A 583 22.61 23.91 3.91
C ASN A 583 21.85 23.52 2.64
N ASP A 584 20.70 24.13 2.37
CA ASP A 584 19.89 23.85 1.20
C ASP A 584 20.66 24.14 -0.10
N PHE A 585 21.36 25.28 -0.15
CA PHE A 585 22.22 25.63 -1.28
C PHE A 585 23.35 24.61 -1.48
N THR A 586 23.97 24.13 -0.39
CA THR A 586 25.01 23.10 -0.45
C THR A 586 24.48 21.79 -1.06
N HIS A 587 23.28 21.35 -0.69
CA HIS A 587 22.65 20.17 -1.27
C HIS A 587 22.38 20.32 -2.77
N LEU A 588 21.92 21.50 -3.20
CA LEU A 588 21.68 21.80 -4.62
C LEU A 588 22.99 21.79 -5.44
N MET A 589 24.07 22.35 -4.91
CA MET A 589 25.38 22.34 -5.60
C MET A 589 25.97 20.92 -5.71
N ILE A 590 25.81 20.09 -4.68
CA ILE A 590 26.22 18.67 -4.73
C ILE A 590 25.42 17.93 -5.81
N LEU A 591 24.11 18.19 -5.88
CA LEU A 591 23.25 17.59 -6.89
C LEU A 591 23.65 18.03 -8.31
N GLU A 592 23.96 19.32 -8.50
CA GLU A 592 24.40 19.87 -9.78
C GLU A 592 25.67 19.17 -10.26
N ALA A 593 26.67 19.07 -9.38
CA ALA A 593 27.92 18.37 -9.70
C ALA A 593 27.67 16.88 -10.04
N SER A 594 26.81 16.20 -9.29
CA SER A 594 26.47 14.78 -9.54
C SER A 594 25.74 14.59 -10.88
N LEU A 595 24.83 15.50 -11.22
CA LEU A 595 24.09 15.47 -12.47
C LEU A 595 24.98 15.79 -13.66
N GLY A 596 25.83 16.81 -13.56
CA GLY A 596 26.83 17.16 -14.58
C GLY A 596 27.74 15.98 -14.92
N LEU A 597 28.35 15.36 -13.90
CA LEU A 597 29.19 14.17 -14.08
C LEU A 597 28.44 13.00 -14.74
N THR A 598 27.15 12.85 -14.46
CA THR A 598 26.34 11.78 -15.03
C THR A 598 26.02 12.06 -16.50
N LEU A 599 25.65 13.29 -16.84
CA LEU A 599 25.37 13.70 -18.22
C LEU A 599 26.64 13.64 -19.08
N GLU A 600 27.80 14.06 -18.56
CA GLU A 600 29.09 13.96 -19.24
C GLU A 600 29.49 12.52 -19.56
N LEU A 601 29.24 11.58 -18.64
CA LEU A 601 29.55 10.16 -18.85
C LEU A 601 28.66 9.53 -19.94
N CYS A 602 27.46 10.06 -20.13
CA CYS A 602 26.42 9.45 -20.96
C CYS A 602 26.33 10.05 -22.37
N ASN A 603 26.98 11.18 -22.59
CA ASN A 603 27.22 11.80 -23.90
C ASN A 603 28.50 11.22 -24.52
#